data_AF-A0A0G1FMC8-F1
#
_entry.id   AF-A0A0G1FMC8-F1
#
_cell.length_a   1.000
_cell.length_b   1.000
_cell.length_c   1.000
_cell.angle_alpha   90.00
_cell.angle_beta   90.00
_cell.angle_gamma   90.00
#
_symmetry.space_group_name_H-M   'P 1'
#
loop_
_entity.id
_entity.type
_entity.pdbx_description
1 polymer ?
#
loop_
_entity_poly.entity_id
_entity_poly.type
_entity_poly.pdbx_seq_one_letter_code
_entity_poly.pdbx_strand_id
1 'polypeptide(L)'
;MGTRYVTSFLALTTVFASQTILNFKKPFSVLIGIITPVPSIVMTALLIVSPLIYFNILDKTTSLSQKTGYISDWTSGYGIPETVNYLESLSKDNQIVVGVRLDAGNPESAMFTYFNGSKNVMVTYLDPRILNPDLLKFACLPSNVPVYFVARDGILNGLDKFFQEEKRLGKPEGEHYISIHTLKKCD
;
A
#
# COMPACT_ATOMS: atom_id res chain seq x y z
N MET A 1 -13.80 3.21 -14.64
CA MET A 1 -13.44 3.77 -13.32
C MET A 1 -14.61 3.52 -12.38
N GLY A 2 -14.48 2.53 -11.50
CA GLY A 2 -15.47 2.31 -10.44
C GLY A 2 -15.32 3.38 -9.37
N THR A 3 -16.43 3.97 -8.94
CA THR A 3 -16.49 4.93 -7.85
C THR A 3 -16.01 4.27 -6.56
N ARG A 4 -14.90 4.76 -5.99
CA ARG A 4 -14.35 4.31 -4.70
C ARG A 4 -15.24 4.79 -3.56
N TYR A 5 -16.17 3.96 -3.11
CA TYR A 5 -16.97 4.25 -1.91
C TYR A 5 -16.86 3.08 -0.94
N VAL A 6 -15.93 3.23 0.02
CA VAL A 6 -15.86 2.38 1.21
C VAL A 6 -16.62 3.10 2.31
N THR A 7 -17.94 3.08 2.23
CA THR A 7 -18.75 3.29 3.42
C THR A 7 -19.77 2.17 3.47
N SER A 8 -19.44 1.16 4.24
CA SER A 8 -20.29 0.01 4.55
C SER A 8 -21.48 0.52 5.36
N PHE A 9 -22.50 1.06 4.67
CA PHE A 9 -23.90 1.22 5.09
C PHE A 9 -24.18 1.97 6.41
N LEU A 10 -23.15 2.45 7.12
CA LEU A 10 -23.23 2.88 8.51
C LEU A 10 -24.20 4.07 8.68
N ALA A 11 -24.19 4.98 7.72
CA ALA A 11 -25.08 6.15 7.71
C ALA A 11 -26.56 5.76 7.57
N LEU A 12 -26.90 4.77 6.73
CA LEU A 12 -28.30 4.40 6.49
C LEU A 12 -28.86 3.56 7.65
N THR A 13 -28.08 2.60 8.16
CA THR A 13 -28.54 1.75 9.28
C THR A 13 -28.77 2.55 10.56
N THR A 14 -27.95 3.58 10.82
CA THR A 14 -28.12 4.46 11.98
C THR A 14 -29.31 5.40 11.82
N VAL A 15 -29.54 5.92 10.61
CA VAL A 15 -30.74 6.73 10.31
C VAL A 15 -32.02 5.90 10.54
N PHE A 16 -32.13 4.71 9.96
CA PHE A 16 -33.30 3.85 10.16
C PHE A 16 -33.47 3.39 11.62
N ALA A 17 -32.37 3.09 12.31
CA ALA A 17 -32.40 2.78 13.74
C ALA A 17 -32.99 3.94 14.56
N SER A 18 -32.50 5.16 14.34
CA SER A 18 -32.97 6.34 15.07
C SER A 18 -34.45 6.64 14.80
N GLN A 19 -34.88 6.55 13.53
CA GLN A 19 -36.28 6.77 13.15
C GLN A 19 -37.21 5.72 13.77
N THR A 20 -36.77 4.47 13.86
CA THR A 20 -37.55 3.38 14.47
C THR A 20 -37.72 3.58 15.98
N ILE A 21 -36.67 4.02 16.68
CA ILE A 21 -36.70 4.30 18.13
C ILE A 21 -37.63 5.47 18.44
N LEU A 22 -37.52 6.57 17.68
CA LEU A 22 -38.27 7.80 17.94
C LEU A 22 -39.77 7.65 17.67
N ASN A 23 -40.15 6.96 16.59
CA ASN A 23 -41.54 6.94 16.12
C ASN A 23 -42.41 5.88 16.80
N PHE A 24 -41.86 4.72 17.14
CA PHE A 24 -42.71 3.59 17.55
C PHE A 24 -42.80 3.41 19.06
N LYS A 25 -41.84 3.90 19.86
CA LYS A 25 -41.79 3.91 21.35
C LYS A 25 -42.19 2.61 22.08
N LYS A 26 -42.38 1.51 21.36
CA LYS A 26 -42.69 0.17 21.88
C LYS A 26 -41.37 -0.55 22.18
N PRO A 27 -41.31 -1.37 23.23
CA PRO A 27 -40.08 -2.07 23.62
C PRO A 27 -39.50 -2.91 22.46
N PHE A 28 -40.37 -3.53 21.65
CA PHE A 28 -39.96 -4.28 20.47
C PHE A 28 -39.30 -3.40 19.38
N SER A 29 -39.81 -2.20 19.14
CA SER A 29 -39.24 -1.27 18.16
C SER A 29 -37.91 -0.67 18.63
N VAL A 30 -37.77 -0.44 19.94
CA VAL A 30 -36.49 -0.04 20.54
C VAL A 30 -35.46 -1.16 20.37
N LEU A 31 -35.85 -2.41 20.62
CA LEU A 31 -34.97 -3.58 20.40
C LEU A 31 -34.50 -3.68 18.94
N ILE A 32 -35.43 -3.56 17.98
CA ILE A 32 -35.08 -3.56 16.54
C ILE A 32 -34.12 -2.41 16.23
N GLY A 33 -34.40 -1.20 16.72
CA GLY A 33 -33.54 -0.04 16.50
C GLY A 33 -32.12 -0.24 17.02
N ILE A 34 -31.96 -0.86 18.20
CA ILE A 34 -30.65 -1.18 18.78
C ILE A 34 -29.91 -2.28 17.99
N ILE A 35 -30.63 -3.29 17.49
CA ILE A 35 -30.02 -4.41 16.74
C ILE A 35 -29.63 -4.00 15.32
N THR A 36 -30.39 -3.08 14.69
CA THR A 36 -30.17 -2.63 13.31
C THR A 36 -28.73 -2.18 13.00
N PRO A 37 -28.00 -1.41 13.84
CA PRO A 37 -26.61 -1.03 13.56
C PRO A 37 -25.59 -2.15 13.79
N VAL A 38 -25.95 -3.26 14.45
CA VAL A 38 -25.00 -4.32 14.82
C VAL A 38 -24.25 -4.88 13.61
N PRO A 39 -24.89 -5.22 12.46
CA PRO A 39 -24.16 -5.70 11.28
C PRO A 39 -23.14 -4.68 10.76
N SER A 40 -23.48 -3.39 10.76
CA SER A 40 -22.58 -2.32 10.32
C SER A 40 -21.36 -2.22 11.24
N ILE A 41 -21.56 -2.28 12.57
CA ILE A 41 -20.48 -2.30 13.56
C ILE A 41 -19.59 -3.53 13.35
N VAL A 42 -20.17 -4.72 13.17
CA VAL A 42 -19.43 -5.96 12.92
C VAL A 42 -18.59 -5.86 11.64
N MET A 43 -19.16 -5.34 10.56
CA MET A 43 -18.42 -5.15 9.30
C MET A 43 -17.30 -4.13 9.43
N THR A 44 -17.51 -3.03 10.16
CA THR A 44 -16.45 -2.06 10.47
C THR A 44 -15.34 -2.69 11.33
N ALA A 45 -15.70 -3.47 12.35
CA ALA A 45 -14.73 -4.18 13.18
C ALA A 45 -13.92 -5.20 12.34
N LEU A 46 -14.58 -5.94 11.44
CA LEU A 46 -13.90 -6.84 10.51
C LEU A 46 -12.94 -6.08 9.59
N LEU A 47 -13.32 -4.93 9.04
CA LEU A 47 -12.42 -4.12 8.21
C LEU A 47 -11.15 -3.68 8.97
N ILE A 48 -11.29 -3.28 10.24
CA ILE A 48 -10.17 -2.82 11.07
C ILE A 48 -9.27 -3.98 11.49
N VAL A 49 -9.85 -5.08 11.97
CA VAL A 49 -9.09 -6.19 12.57
C VAL A 49 -8.58 -7.18 11.52
N SER A 50 -9.37 -7.43 10.48
CA SER A 50 -9.05 -8.40 9.43
C SER A 50 -9.58 -7.94 8.07
N PRO A 51 -8.91 -6.96 7.43
CA PRO A 51 -9.35 -6.42 6.14
C PRO A 51 -9.47 -7.52 5.07
N LEU A 52 -8.60 -8.53 5.10
CA LEU A 52 -8.68 -9.67 4.17
C LEU A 52 -10.01 -10.44 4.32
N ILE A 53 -10.45 -10.74 5.54
CA ILE A 53 -11.73 -11.42 5.76
C ILE A 53 -12.89 -10.52 5.33
N TYR A 54 -12.84 -9.24 5.70
CA TYR A 54 -13.84 -8.25 5.29
C TYR A 54 -14.02 -8.19 3.77
N PHE A 55 -12.93 -8.01 3.02
CA PHE A 55 -13.00 -7.92 1.57
C PHE A 55 -13.38 -9.26 0.93
N ASN A 56 -12.98 -10.41 1.50
CA ASN A 56 -13.44 -11.73 1.03
C ASN A 56 -14.95 -11.95 1.22
N ILE A 57 -15.54 -11.46 2.31
CA ILE A 57 -16.99 -11.52 2.53
C ILE A 57 -17.70 -10.58 1.54
N LEU A 58 -17.20 -9.36 1.36
CA LEU A 58 -17.78 -8.41 0.42
C LEU A 58 -17.71 -8.92 -1.03
N ASP A 59 -16.59 -9.50 -1.45
CA ASP A 59 -16.39 -10.01 -2.81
C ASP A 59 -17.37 -11.13 -3.18
N LYS A 60 -17.76 -11.95 -2.19
CA LYS A 60 -18.79 -12.98 -2.36
C LYS A 60 -20.22 -12.43 -2.39
N THR A 61 -20.45 -11.25 -1.82
CA THR A 61 -21.81 -10.70 -1.63
C THR A 61 -22.15 -9.58 -2.60
N THR A 62 -21.15 -8.88 -3.14
CA THR A 62 -21.35 -7.76 -4.06
C THR A 62 -20.18 -7.59 -5.02
N SER A 63 -20.48 -7.19 -6.26
CA SER A 63 -19.47 -6.79 -7.26
C SER A 63 -18.78 -5.46 -6.92
N LEU A 64 -19.24 -4.76 -5.89
CA LEU A 64 -18.71 -3.48 -5.42
C LEU A 64 -17.65 -3.64 -4.31
N SER A 65 -17.14 -4.86 -4.07
CA SER A 65 -16.15 -5.14 -3.03
C SER A 65 -14.87 -4.31 -3.20
N GLN A 66 -14.48 -4.04 -4.45
CA GLN A 66 -13.19 -3.44 -4.83
C GLN A 66 -12.00 -4.16 -4.19
N LYS A 67 -12.15 -5.46 -3.88
CA LYS A 67 -11.13 -6.27 -3.22
C LYS A 67 -9.79 -6.16 -3.94
N THR A 68 -9.79 -6.25 -5.28
CA THR A 68 -8.58 -6.10 -6.08
C THR A 68 -7.84 -4.80 -5.75
N GLY A 69 -8.50 -3.64 -5.85
CA GLY A 69 -7.85 -2.34 -5.63
C GLY A 69 -7.28 -2.13 -4.22
N TYR A 70 -7.89 -2.74 -3.19
CA TYR A 70 -7.49 -2.57 -1.80
C TYR A 70 -6.57 -3.66 -1.25
N ILE A 71 -6.56 -4.85 -1.86
CA ILE A 71 -5.82 -6.02 -1.36
C ILE A 71 -4.69 -6.40 -2.32
N SER A 72 -5.02 -6.75 -3.56
CA SER A 72 -4.07 -7.40 -4.47
C SER A 72 -3.40 -6.45 -5.45
N ASP A 73 -4.07 -5.39 -5.89
CA ASP A 73 -3.61 -4.48 -6.95
C ASP A 73 -2.37 -3.67 -6.51
N TRP A 74 -1.66 -3.11 -7.48
CA TRP A 74 -0.43 -2.35 -7.25
C TRP A 74 -0.64 -1.17 -6.28
N THR A 75 -1.84 -0.57 -6.18
CA THR A 75 -2.13 0.53 -5.24
C THR A 75 -2.39 0.13 -3.78
N SER A 76 -2.45 -1.17 -3.45
CA SER A 76 -3.00 -1.65 -2.16
C SER A 76 -2.21 -1.32 -0.89
N GLY A 77 -1.00 -0.74 -0.98
CA GLY A 77 -0.15 -0.41 0.17
C GLY A 77 0.46 -1.62 0.92
N TYR A 78 0.00 -2.84 0.64
CA TYR A 78 0.62 -4.07 1.17
C TYR A 78 2.08 -4.19 0.71
N GLY A 79 2.93 -4.71 1.60
CA GLY A 79 4.38 -4.85 1.38
C GLY A 79 5.18 -3.62 1.81
N ILE A 80 4.55 -2.46 2.03
CA ILE A 80 5.24 -1.23 2.42
C ILE A 80 5.87 -1.35 3.82
N PRO A 81 5.16 -1.77 4.89
CA PRO A 81 5.78 -1.97 6.20
C PRO A 81 6.96 -2.96 6.17
N GLU A 82 6.84 -4.05 5.41
CA GLU A 82 7.89 -5.05 5.25
C GLU A 82 9.10 -4.49 4.49
N THR A 83 8.86 -3.64 3.50
CA THR A 83 9.90 -2.91 2.76
C THR A 83 10.63 -1.94 3.68
N VAL A 84 9.90 -1.16 4.48
CA VAL A 84 10.47 -0.23 5.46
C VAL A 84 11.34 -0.97 6.46
N ASN A 85 10.81 -2.02 7.10
CA ASN A 85 11.55 -2.84 8.07
C ASN A 85 12.84 -3.43 7.47
N TYR A 86 12.79 -3.85 6.20
CA TYR A 86 13.96 -4.35 5.50
C TYR A 86 15.03 -3.27 5.30
N LEU A 87 14.64 -2.12 4.77
CA LEU A 87 15.55 -0.99 4.54
C LEU A 87 16.12 -0.43 5.86
N GLU A 88 15.29 -0.34 6.90
CA GLU A 88 15.73 -0.01 8.27
C GLU A 88 16.80 -0.97 8.75
N SER A 89 16.59 -2.28 8.57
CA SER A 89 17.55 -3.30 8.97
C SER A 89 18.91 -3.17 8.27
N LEU A 90 18.90 -2.77 6.98
CA LEU A 90 20.11 -2.52 6.19
C LEU A 90 20.82 -1.22 6.58
N SER A 91 20.05 -0.22 7.01
CA SER A 91 20.55 1.11 7.38
C SER A 91 21.00 1.24 8.84
N LYS A 92 21.00 0.14 9.62
CA LYS A 92 21.37 0.18 11.04
C LYS A 92 22.76 0.76 11.27
N ASP A 93 23.73 0.29 10.49
CA ASP A 93 25.15 0.61 10.69
C ASP A 93 25.71 1.56 9.61
N ASN A 94 24.97 1.79 8.53
CA ASN A 94 25.44 2.58 7.38
C ASN A 94 24.33 3.47 6.82
N GLN A 95 24.73 4.59 6.23
CA GLN A 95 23.80 5.39 5.42
C GLN A 95 23.51 4.65 4.11
N ILE A 96 22.25 4.70 3.66
CA ILE A 96 21.81 4.14 2.39
C ILE A 96 20.99 5.17 1.61
N VAL A 97 21.00 5.04 0.28
CA VAL A 97 20.12 5.79 -0.62
C VAL A 97 19.00 4.88 -1.11
N VAL A 98 17.77 5.33 -1.02
CA VAL A 98 16.59 4.60 -1.49
C VAL A 98 15.95 5.40 -2.63
N GLY A 99 16.10 4.87 -3.83
CA GLY A 99 15.46 5.36 -5.04
C GLY A 99 14.04 4.86 -5.18
N VAL A 100 13.15 5.76 -5.55
CA VAL A 100 11.78 5.45 -5.98
C VAL A 100 11.50 6.11 -7.32
N ARG A 101 10.51 5.61 -8.04
CA ARG A 101 10.12 6.16 -9.34
C ARG A 101 9.37 7.48 -9.22
N LEU A 102 9.44 8.30 -10.26
CA LEU A 102 8.70 9.55 -10.35
C LEU A 102 7.34 9.35 -11.05
N ASP A 103 6.41 8.65 -10.42
CA ASP A 103 5.08 8.37 -10.98
C ASP A 103 3.94 8.61 -9.99
N ALA A 104 2.80 9.05 -10.52
CA ALA A 104 1.62 9.33 -9.71
C ALA A 104 0.99 8.04 -9.18
N GLY A 105 0.57 8.06 -7.91
CA GLY A 105 -0.08 6.93 -7.25
C GLY A 105 0.87 5.79 -6.85
N ASN A 106 2.18 5.96 -7.01
CA ASN A 106 3.19 4.98 -6.65
C ASN A 106 3.21 4.72 -5.13
N PRO A 107 2.87 3.52 -4.64
CA PRO A 107 2.95 3.22 -3.22
C PRO A 107 4.38 3.26 -2.66
N GLU A 108 5.40 3.02 -3.47
CA GLU A 108 6.81 3.18 -3.11
C GLU A 108 7.15 4.63 -2.69
N SER A 109 6.39 5.64 -3.15
CA SER A 109 6.53 7.03 -2.66
C SER A 109 6.29 7.16 -1.15
N ALA A 110 5.63 6.20 -0.51
CA ALA A 110 5.49 6.13 0.94
C ALA A 110 6.86 6.10 1.66
N MET A 111 7.94 5.67 0.98
CA MET A 111 9.30 5.73 1.54
C MET A 111 9.66 7.14 2.02
N PHE A 112 9.24 8.20 1.30
CA PHE A 112 9.47 9.58 1.73
C PHE A 112 8.81 9.89 3.07
N THR A 113 7.63 9.33 3.32
CA THR A 113 6.90 9.53 4.58
C THR A 113 7.55 8.73 5.71
N TYR A 114 7.83 7.45 5.50
CA TYR A 114 8.40 6.58 6.54
C TYR A 114 9.81 6.99 6.96
N PHE A 115 10.64 7.43 6.01
CA PHE A 115 12.01 7.86 6.27
C PHE A 115 12.16 9.36 6.44
N ASN A 116 11.06 10.10 6.63
CA ASN A 116 11.11 11.53 6.89
C ASN A 116 11.89 11.80 8.19
N GLY A 117 13.00 12.53 8.10
CA GLY A 117 13.89 12.81 9.24
C GLY A 117 14.82 11.65 9.62
N SER A 118 14.87 10.56 8.84
CA SER A 118 15.87 9.50 9.03
C SER A 118 17.28 10.05 8.79
N LYS A 119 18.23 9.68 9.66
CA LYS A 119 19.66 10.02 9.49
C LYS A 119 20.43 9.01 8.63
N ASN A 120 19.88 7.80 8.49
CA ASN A 120 20.56 6.68 7.85
C ASN A 120 19.93 6.30 6.51
N VAL A 121 18.73 6.81 6.19
CA VAL A 121 18.03 6.53 4.93
C VAL A 121 17.72 7.83 4.21
N MET A 122 18.35 8.04 3.06
CA MET A 122 18.03 9.14 2.17
C MET A 122 17.12 8.64 1.04
N VAL A 123 15.88 9.10 1.01
CA VAL A 123 14.94 8.77 -0.06
C VAL A 123 15.01 9.82 -1.17
N THR A 124 15.08 9.37 -2.42
CA THR A 124 15.12 10.26 -3.59
C THR A 124 14.39 9.65 -4.77
N TYR A 125 14.04 10.48 -5.75
CA TYR A 125 13.58 9.99 -7.03
C TYR A 125 14.78 9.52 -7.87
N LEU A 126 14.71 8.28 -8.36
CA LEU A 126 15.62 7.75 -9.37
C LEU A 126 14.82 7.44 -10.63
N ASP A 127 14.83 8.37 -11.58
CA ASP A 127 14.08 8.25 -12.82
C ASP A 127 14.88 8.83 -14.00
N PRO A 128 14.97 8.15 -15.15
CA PRO A 128 15.73 8.66 -16.30
C PRO A 128 15.34 10.05 -16.77
N ARG A 129 14.10 10.49 -16.52
CA ARG A 129 13.61 11.82 -16.91
C ARG A 129 14.27 12.97 -16.15
N ILE A 130 14.80 12.70 -14.95
CA ILE A 130 15.46 13.70 -14.09
C ILE A 130 16.96 13.44 -13.92
N LEU A 131 17.43 12.25 -14.31
CA LEU A 131 18.85 11.92 -14.32
C LEU A 131 19.55 12.57 -15.51
N ASN A 132 20.83 12.88 -15.35
CA ASN A 132 21.65 13.34 -16.45
C ASN A 132 21.68 12.24 -17.54
N PRO A 133 21.32 12.54 -18.81
CA PRO A 133 21.34 11.57 -19.90
C PRO A 133 22.70 10.88 -20.11
N ASP A 134 23.80 11.54 -19.75
CA ASP A 134 25.13 10.94 -19.84
C ASP A 134 25.32 9.79 -18.84
N LEU A 135 24.64 9.81 -17.69
CA LEU A 135 24.65 8.68 -16.74
C LEU A 135 24.07 7.42 -17.39
N LEU A 136 23.09 7.58 -18.29
CA LEU A 136 22.48 6.49 -19.03
C LEU A 136 23.40 5.92 -20.12
N LYS A 137 24.59 6.47 -20.36
CA LYS A 137 25.58 5.88 -21.29
C LYS A 137 26.53 4.90 -20.60
N PHE A 138 26.70 4.99 -19.29
CA PHE A 138 27.60 4.09 -18.56
C PHE A 138 27.03 2.66 -18.48
N ALA A 139 27.93 1.68 -18.44
CA ALA A 139 27.57 0.27 -18.26
C ALA A 139 27.11 -0.04 -16.82
N CYS A 140 27.72 0.63 -15.84
CA CYS A 140 27.44 0.49 -14.42
C CYS A 140 27.56 1.85 -13.71
N LEU A 141 27.05 1.94 -12.48
CA LEU A 141 27.13 3.14 -11.64
C LEU A 141 27.92 2.81 -10.37
N PRO A 142 29.18 3.27 -10.24
CA PRO A 142 29.91 3.11 -8.99
C PRO A 142 29.30 4.01 -7.92
N SER A 143 29.15 3.48 -6.71
CA SER A 143 28.69 4.25 -5.55
C SER A 143 29.43 3.80 -4.31
N ASN A 144 29.89 4.78 -3.52
CA ASN A 144 30.51 4.53 -2.21
C ASN A 144 29.46 4.30 -1.11
N VAL A 145 28.18 4.54 -1.42
CA VAL A 145 27.04 4.35 -0.51
C VAL A 145 26.12 3.30 -1.12
N PRO A 146 25.60 2.34 -0.35
CA PRO A 146 24.61 1.39 -0.85
C PRO A 146 23.38 2.12 -1.41
N VAL A 147 23.03 1.81 -2.65
CA VAL A 147 21.84 2.37 -3.33
C VAL A 147 20.86 1.24 -3.58
N TYR A 148 19.68 1.39 -3.02
CA TYR A 148 18.55 0.50 -3.24
C TYR A 148 17.50 1.19 -4.09
N PHE A 149 16.77 0.42 -4.89
CA PHE A 149 15.65 0.89 -5.68
C PHE A 149 14.41 0.09 -5.31
N VAL A 150 13.35 0.76 -4.87
CA VAL A 150 12.08 0.12 -4.54
C VAL A 150 11.16 0.26 -5.75
N ALA A 151 10.64 -0.86 -6.24
CA ALA A 151 9.80 -0.93 -7.41
C ALA A 151 8.58 -1.83 -7.19
N ARG A 152 7.43 -1.41 -7.72
CA ARG A 152 6.28 -2.28 -7.94
C ARG A 152 6.53 -3.19 -9.13
N ASP A 153 6.23 -4.48 -8.95
CA ASP A 153 6.28 -5.51 -9.99
C ASP A 153 7.60 -5.54 -10.78
N GLY A 154 8.73 -5.17 -10.15
CA GLY A 154 10.04 -5.13 -10.80
C GLY A 154 10.23 -4.05 -11.87
N ILE A 155 9.32 -3.08 -11.98
CA ILE A 155 9.38 -2.06 -13.04
C ILE A 155 10.38 -0.96 -12.64
N LEU A 156 11.55 -0.94 -13.28
CA LEU A 156 12.66 0.00 -13.00
C LEU A 156 12.71 1.23 -13.93
N ASN A 157 11.72 1.37 -14.82
CA ASN A 157 11.57 2.49 -15.75
C ASN A 157 12.83 2.75 -16.62
N GLY A 158 13.52 1.70 -17.09
CA GLY A 158 14.71 1.82 -17.94
C GLY A 158 16.05 1.85 -17.20
N LEU A 159 16.03 1.69 -15.88
CA LEU A 159 17.24 1.55 -15.05
C LEU A 159 17.67 0.08 -14.85
N ASP A 160 17.03 -0.86 -15.56
CA ASP A 160 17.23 -2.32 -15.47
C ASP A 160 18.68 -2.75 -15.69
N LYS A 161 19.46 -1.98 -16.45
CA LYS A 161 20.87 -2.25 -16.66
C LYS A 161 21.72 -2.01 -15.41
N PHE A 162 21.32 -1.09 -14.54
CA PHE A 162 22.09 -0.70 -13.34
C PHE A 162 21.72 -1.49 -12.10
N PHE A 163 20.49 -2.01 -12.04
CA PHE A 163 19.94 -2.63 -10.83
C PHE A 163 19.67 -4.12 -11.02
N GLN A 164 19.82 -4.90 -9.95
CA GLN A 164 19.45 -6.31 -9.88
C GLN A 164 18.52 -6.53 -8.69
N GLU A 165 17.53 -7.42 -8.83
CA GLU A 165 16.60 -7.75 -7.74
C GLU A 165 17.35 -8.41 -6.59
N GLU A 166 17.12 -7.91 -5.38
CA GLU A 166 17.69 -8.45 -4.14
C GLU A 166 16.61 -9.12 -3.28
N LYS A 167 15.42 -8.51 -3.22
CA LYS A 167 14.33 -9.01 -2.41
C LYS A 167 12.98 -8.78 -3.08
N ARG A 168 12.07 -9.74 -2.91
CA ARG A 168 10.69 -9.68 -3.37
C ARG A 168 9.73 -9.85 -2.20
N LEU A 169 8.73 -8.99 -2.13
CA LEU A 169 7.69 -8.97 -1.10
C LEU A 169 6.32 -9.09 -1.77
N GLY A 170 5.77 -10.30 -1.74
CA GLY A 170 4.48 -10.60 -2.35
C GLY A 170 3.34 -9.94 -1.59
N LYS A 171 2.37 -9.40 -2.34
CA LYS A 171 1.10 -8.94 -1.76
C LYS A 171 0.17 -10.13 -1.51
N PRO A 172 -0.88 -9.95 -0.71
CA PRO A 172 -1.92 -10.98 -0.59
C PRO A 172 -2.43 -11.38 -1.97
N GLU A 173 -2.65 -12.69 -2.17
CA GLU A 173 -3.13 -13.28 -3.43
C GLU A 173 -2.11 -13.30 -4.58
N GLY A 174 -0.89 -12.80 -4.35
CA GLY A 174 0.32 -13.21 -5.06
C GLY A 174 0.54 -12.68 -6.48
N GLU A 175 -0.42 -11.97 -7.09
CA GLU A 175 -0.25 -11.44 -8.45
C GLU A 175 0.75 -10.27 -8.51
N HIS A 176 0.70 -9.36 -7.54
CA HIS A 176 1.56 -8.17 -7.48
C HIS A 176 2.54 -8.22 -6.31
N TYR A 177 3.63 -7.48 -6.42
CA TYR A 177 4.67 -7.44 -5.39
C TYR A 177 5.42 -6.11 -5.34
N ILE A 178 6.12 -5.90 -4.23
CA ILE A 178 7.16 -4.87 -4.12
C ILE A 178 8.51 -5.59 -4.21
N SER A 179 9.38 -5.12 -5.08
CA SER A 179 10.75 -5.59 -5.20
C SER A 179 11.73 -4.51 -4.77
N ILE A 180 12.81 -4.95 -4.17
CA ILE A 180 13.94 -4.13 -3.73
C ILE A 180 15.13 -4.58 -4.55
N HIS A 181 15.75 -3.63 -5.22
CA HIS A 181 16.87 -3.87 -6.11
C HIS A 181 18.11 -3.15 -5.60
N THR A 182 19.28 -3.70 -5.88
CA THR A 182 20.58 -3.10 -5.54
C THR A 182 21.39 -2.83 -6.81
N LEU A 183 22.38 -1.95 -6.73
CA LEU A 183 23.27 -1.69 -7.86
C LEU A 183 24.05 -2.96 -8.22
N LYS A 184 24.16 -3.23 -9.53
CA LYS A 184 25.07 -4.25 -10.04
C LYS A 184 26.51 -3.83 -9.77
N LYS A 185 27.37 -4.81 -9.50
CA LYS A 185 28.81 -4.57 -9.37
C LYS A 185 29.37 -4.12 -10.72
N CYS A 186 30.22 -3.10 -10.68
CA CYS A 186 31.07 -2.74 -11.80
C CYS A 186 32.23 -3.74 -11.85
N ASP A 187 32.35 -4.46 -12.95
CA ASP A 187 33.53 -5.28 -13.26
C ASP A 187 34.66 -4.41 -13.85
#